data_AF-A0A6N8EQL1-F1
#
_entry.id   AF-A0A6N8EQL1-F1
#
_cell.length_a   1.000
_cell.length_b   1.000
_cell.length_c   1.000
_cell.angle_alpha   90.00
_cell.angle_beta   90.00
_cell.angle_gamma   90.00
#
_symmetry.space_group_name_H-M   'P 1'
#
loop_
_entity.id
_entity.type
_entity.pdbx_description
1 polymer ?
#
loop_
_entity_poly.entity_id
_entity_poly.type
_entity_poly.pdbx_seq_one_letter_code
_entity_poly.pdbx_strand_id
1 'polypeptide(L)'
;MSHTDQPEDVSNNPTEVAEYWIQKLLDNADKAPEDIHLSDFVKVLEKLQPHQSPGASLFFRGQANTEWSPLPGIFRTYKLAANEDNIIHEVLANQADEFRYDKTTFEKLVRMQHFGIPTRLLDITKNPLVALYFAVNSKPKADCAIFVYYEEYIEDVSKYIKDEKGDIIPQKAISLINRISFKKMLEDKASLREIEKSFNIFAKKNIKTPESNRTTIHANVSLLNFNEKSFMNFLFEIYWKKIYEKDLKINKELSDFIEKDGVKFNKIYPFLSLLQHIRQDKLSFEPHIDLAILDEPIIVIPPNTNKRLIAQQGAFILFGLKDLITDIPLHKTIPLGMKLIKIIIPANAKENLRRELDFIGINDMTLFPDLENTARYIKEKYDRS
;
A
#
# COMPACT_ATOMS: atom_id res chain seq x y z
N MET A 1 -42.53 -25.65 4.23
CA MET A 1 -41.42 -26.34 4.91
C MET A 1 -40.25 -26.32 3.95
N SER A 2 -39.55 -25.18 3.84
CA SER A 2 -38.42 -24.77 4.69
C SER A 2 -37.20 -25.67 4.53
N HIS A 3 -36.40 -25.40 3.50
CA HIS A 3 -34.96 -25.44 3.64
C HIS A 3 -34.41 -24.12 3.11
N THR A 4 -34.00 -23.33 4.08
CA THR A 4 -33.28 -22.07 4.00
C THR A 4 -31.83 -22.37 3.61
N ASP A 5 -31.46 -22.08 2.37
CA ASP A 5 -30.04 -21.95 2.01
C ASP A 5 -29.63 -20.51 2.31
N GLN A 6 -29.05 -20.35 3.50
CA GLN A 6 -28.25 -19.19 3.85
C GLN A 6 -27.04 -19.10 2.89
N PRO A 7 -26.53 -17.90 2.59
CA PRO A 7 -25.30 -17.77 1.82
C PRO A 7 -24.20 -18.51 2.56
N GLU A 8 -23.60 -19.51 1.90
CA GLU A 8 -22.51 -20.29 2.46
C GLU A 8 -21.43 -19.37 3.00
N ASP A 9 -21.09 -19.62 4.26
CA ASP A 9 -20.13 -18.92 5.08
C ASP A 9 -18.75 -18.87 4.39
N VAL A 10 -18.43 -17.72 3.78
CA VAL A 10 -17.10 -17.39 3.22
C VAL A 10 -16.06 -17.15 4.34
N SER A 11 -16.35 -17.55 5.57
CA SER A 11 -15.35 -17.55 6.63
C SER A 11 -14.37 -18.72 6.44
N ASN A 12 -13.30 -18.56 5.64
CA ASN A 12 -11.99 -19.23 5.86
C ASN A 12 -10.90 -18.90 4.81
N ASN A 13 -10.44 -17.65 4.73
CA ASN A 13 -9.03 -17.38 4.40
C ASN A 13 -8.61 -15.94 4.82
N PRO A 14 -7.70 -15.73 5.78
CA PRO A 14 -7.31 -14.38 6.20
C PRO A 14 -6.33 -13.68 5.24
N THR A 15 -5.82 -14.40 4.23
CA THR A 15 -4.88 -13.87 3.22
C THR A 15 -5.52 -13.61 1.85
N GLU A 16 -6.80 -13.94 1.67
CA GLU A 16 -7.48 -13.65 0.41
C GLU A 16 -7.91 -12.20 0.43
N VAL A 17 -7.23 -11.39 -0.38
CA VAL A 17 -7.84 -10.17 -0.89
C VAL A 17 -9.22 -10.56 -1.36
N ALA A 18 -10.25 -10.02 -0.71
CA ALA A 18 -11.60 -10.44 -0.98
C ALA A 18 -11.96 -9.91 -2.37
N GLU A 19 -11.92 -10.81 -3.36
CA GLU A 19 -12.18 -10.48 -4.75
C GLU A 19 -13.65 -10.72 -5.06
N TYR A 20 -14.34 -9.66 -5.47
CA TYR A 20 -15.76 -9.73 -5.78
C TYR A 20 -16.04 -9.09 -7.13
N TRP A 21 -16.78 -9.81 -7.98
CA TRP A 21 -17.43 -9.20 -9.13
C TRP A 21 -18.55 -8.28 -8.64
N ILE A 22 -18.65 -7.09 -9.24
CA ILE A 22 -19.65 -6.10 -8.83
C ILE A 22 -21.09 -6.66 -8.88
N GLN A 23 -21.41 -7.53 -9.84
CA GLN A 23 -22.71 -8.21 -9.93
C GLN A 23 -23.03 -9.07 -8.71
N LYS A 24 -22.04 -9.80 -8.19
CA LYS A 24 -22.21 -10.67 -7.01
C LYS A 24 -22.56 -9.84 -5.78
N LEU A 25 -22.01 -8.64 -5.64
CA LEU A 25 -22.29 -7.74 -4.52
C LEU A 25 -23.66 -7.05 -4.63
N LEU A 26 -24.23 -6.97 -5.82
CA LEU A 26 -25.54 -6.37 -6.06
C LEU A 26 -26.71 -7.31 -5.79
N ASP A 27 -26.46 -8.58 -5.41
CA ASP A 27 -27.43 -9.67 -5.26
C ASP A 27 -28.28 -9.90 -6.53
N ASN A 28 -27.83 -9.38 -7.67
CA ASN A 28 -28.51 -9.41 -8.96
C ASN A 28 -27.57 -10.04 -9.98
N ALA A 29 -27.54 -11.36 -10.03
CA ALA A 29 -26.76 -12.12 -11.02
C ALA A 29 -27.23 -11.85 -12.47
N ASP A 30 -28.44 -11.32 -12.65
CA ASP A 30 -29.13 -11.20 -13.95
C ASP A 30 -28.99 -9.83 -14.65
N LYS A 31 -28.32 -8.84 -14.03
CA LYS A 31 -28.04 -7.57 -14.73
C LYS A 31 -27.01 -7.82 -15.84
N ALA A 32 -27.37 -7.50 -17.08
CA ALA A 32 -26.39 -7.51 -18.17
C ALA A 32 -25.23 -6.57 -17.79
N PRO A 33 -23.97 -6.93 -18.05
CA PRO A 33 -22.87 -6.13 -17.55
C PRO A 33 -22.75 -4.73 -18.20
N GLU A 34 -23.47 -4.47 -19.31
CA GLU A 34 -23.69 -3.11 -19.85
C GLU A 34 -24.65 -2.23 -19.02
N ASP A 35 -25.50 -2.82 -18.17
CA ASP A 35 -26.49 -2.13 -17.32
C ASP A 35 -25.95 -1.77 -15.93
N ILE A 36 -24.62 -1.78 -15.78
CA ILE A 36 -23.96 -1.32 -14.55
C ILE A 36 -23.90 0.21 -14.59
N HIS A 37 -24.61 0.83 -13.65
CA HIS A 37 -24.66 2.28 -13.48
C HIS A 37 -23.83 2.73 -12.29
N LEU A 38 -23.52 4.02 -12.23
CA LEU A 38 -22.82 4.63 -11.10
C LEU A 38 -23.56 4.41 -9.77
N SER A 39 -24.91 4.41 -9.81
CA SER A 39 -25.73 4.12 -8.63
C SER A 39 -25.51 2.71 -8.08
N ASP A 40 -25.19 1.74 -8.95
CA ASP A 40 -24.91 0.39 -8.51
C ASP A 40 -23.55 0.32 -7.80
N PHE A 41 -22.54 1.02 -8.31
CA PHE A 41 -21.26 1.14 -7.64
C PHE A 41 -21.40 1.78 -6.25
N VAL A 42 -22.20 2.83 -6.11
CA VAL A 42 -22.47 3.46 -4.80
C VAL A 42 -23.15 2.48 -3.84
N LYS A 43 -24.17 1.73 -4.30
CA LYS A 43 -24.83 0.69 -3.48
C LYS A 43 -23.86 -0.37 -3.00
N VAL A 44 -22.91 -0.78 -3.85
CA VAL A 44 -21.87 -1.73 -3.46
C VAL A 44 -20.99 -1.17 -2.34
N LEU A 45 -20.58 0.10 -2.43
CA LEU A 45 -19.81 0.75 -1.37
C LEU A 45 -20.59 0.85 -0.05
N GLU A 46 -21.90 1.14 -0.13
CA GLU A 46 -22.78 1.16 1.04
C GLU A 46 -22.93 -0.23 1.68
N LYS A 47 -23.06 -1.29 0.88
CA LYS A 47 -23.11 -2.67 1.39
C LYS A 47 -21.79 -3.10 2.00
N LEU A 48 -20.67 -2.73 1.37
CA LEU A 48 -19.37 -3.16 1.83
C LEU A 48 -19.04 -2.62 3.22
N GLN A 49 -19.61 -1.45 3.62
CA GLN A 49 -19.42 -0.74 4.90
C GLN A 49 -18.62 -1.55 5.93
N PRO A 50 -17.30 -1.67 5.73
CA PRO A 50 -16.54 -2.66 6.47
C PRO A 50 -16.46 -2.14 7.89
N HIS A 51 -16.94 -2.88 8.90
CA HIS A 51 -17.05 -2.42 10.30
C HIS A 51 -15.93 -1.42 10.67
N GLN A 52 -16.26 -0.14 10.57
CA GLN A 52 -15.27 0.93 10.63
C GLN A 52 -15.05 1.28 12.10
N SER A 53 -13.79 1.42 12.50
CA SER A 53 -13.52 2.21 13.70
C SER A 53 -14.13 3.60 13.51
N PRO A 54 -14.76 4.20 14.53
CA PRO A 54 -15.20 5.59 14.45
C PRO A 54 -14.03 6.48 13.98
N GLY A 55 -14.16 7.08 12.78
CA GLY A 55 -13.12 7.92 12.17
C GLY A 55 -12.13 7.21 11.22
N ALA A 56 -12.31 5.92 10.90
CA ALA A 56 -11.44 5.22 9.95
C ALA A 56 -11.57 5.77 8.53
N SER A 57 -10.43 6.01 7.86
CA SER A 57 -10.41 6.49 6.47
C SER A 57 -10.40 5.32 5.49
N LEU A 58 -11.27 5.38 4.48
CA LEU A 58 -11.22 4.49 3.31
C LEU A 58 -10.31 5.08 2.24
N PHE A 59 -9.54 4.21 1.59
CA PHE A 59 -8.73 4.58 0.43
C PHE A 59 -9.03 3.65 -0.73
N PHE A 60 -8.98 4.19 -1.94
CA PHE A 60 -9.38 3.52 -3.16
C PHE A 60 -8.29 3.64 -4.22
N ARG A 61 -8.17 2.63 -5.09
CA ARG A 61 -7.35 2.70 -6.30
C ARG A 61 -8.05 2.04 -7.47
N GLY A 62 -8.17 2.75 -8.57
CA GLY A 62 -8.66 2.19 -9.83
C GLY A 62 -7.53 1.69 -10.71
N GLN A 63 -7.73 0.52 -11.32
CA GLN A 63 -6.85 -0.01 -12.34
C GLN A 63 -7.66 -0.47 -13.54
N ALA A 64 -7.26 -0.03 -14.72
CA ALA A 64 -7.97 -0.31 -15.96
C ALA A 64 -7.85 -1.76 -16.46
N ASN A 65 -7.02 -2.57 -15.81
CA ASN A 65 -6.85 -3.98 -16.11
C ASN A 65 -6.72 -4.76 -14.80
N THR A 66 -7.52 -5.81 -14.64
CA THR A 66 -7.52 -6.72 -13.47
C THR A 66 -6.19 -7.45 -13.28
N GLU A 67 -5.44 -7.67 -14.37
CA GLU A 67 -4.15 -8.38 -14.37
C GLU A 67 -2.99 -7.52 -13.85
N TRP A 68 -3.21 -6.23 -13.63
CA TRP A 68 -2.16 -5.35 -13.14
C TRP A 68 -2.01 -5.42 -11.63
N SER A 69 -0.89 -5.94 -11.15
CA SER A 69 -0.54 -5.86 -9.73
C SER A 69 -0.51 -4.40 -9.24
N PRO A 70 -1.01 -4.08 -8.03
CA PRO A 70 -0.97 -2.75 -7.45
C PRO A 70 0.43 -2.44 -6.88
N LEU A 71 1.41 -2.37 -7.79
CA LEU A 71 2.81 -2.05 -7.47
C LEU A 71 3.19 -0.65 -7.97
N PRO A 72 4.00 0.10 -7.18
CA PRO A 72 4.64 1.33 -7.63
C PRO A 72 5.41 1.15 -8.93
N GLY A 73 5.60 2.25 -9.67
CA GLY A 73 6.31 2.25 -10.95
C GLY A 73 7.73 1.67 -10.84
N ILE A 74 8.44 1.97 -9.75
CA ILE A 74 9.81 1.51 -9.55
C ILE A 74 9.93 -0.02 -9.46
N PHE A 75 8.92 -0.70 -8.92
CA PHE A 75 8.92 -2.16 -8.74
C PHE A 75 8.34 -2.93 -9.94
N ARG A 76 8.01 -2.24 -11.04
CA ARG A 76 7.49 -2.89 -12.27
C ARG A 76 8.55 -3.71 -13.00
N THR A 77 9.83 -3.34 -12.86
CA THR A 77 10.93 -4.11 -13.43
C THR A 77 12.12 -4.12 -12.48
N TYR A 78 12.91 -5.20 -12.52
CA TYR A 78 14.16 -5.29 -11.78
C TYR A 78 15.11 -4.14 -12.12
N LYS A 79 15.22 -3.78 -13.42
CA LYS A 79 16.12 -2.71 -13.87
C LYS A 79 15.80 -1.36 -13.24
N LEU A 80 14.50 -1.02 -13.13
CA LEU A 80 14.08 0.20 -12.46
C LEU A 80 14.38 0.14 -10.95
N ALA A 81 13.99 -0.95 -10.29
CA ALA A 81 14.22 -1.12 -8.85
C ALA A 81 15.71 -1.10 -8.48
N ALA A 82 16.57 -1.68 -9.34
CA ALA A 82 18.01 -1.73 -9.12
C ALA A 82 18.74 -0.43 -9.43
N ASN A 83 18.11 0.52 -10.12
CA ASN A 83 18.70 1.82 -10.47
C ASN A 83 17.91 2.99 -9.88
N GLU A 84 17.09 2.76 -8.85
CA GLU A 84 16.24 3.80 -8.25
C GLU A 84 17.04 5.02 -7.77
N ASP A 85 18.18 4.79 -7.11
CA ASP A 85 19.10 5.84 -6.67
C ASP A 85 19.68 6.62 -7.85
N ASN A 86 20.15 5.92 -8.89
CA ASN A 86 20.68 6.54 -10.10
C ASN A 86 19.63 7.40 -10.81
N ILE A 87 18.39 6.89 -10.95
CA ILE A 87 17.26 7.63 -11.56
C ILE A 87 17.00 8.91 -10.77
N ILE A 88 16.96 8.83 -9.44
CA ILE A 88 16.74 9.99 -8.57
C ILE A 88 17.87 11.00 -8.72
N HIS A 89 19.12 10.55 -8.67
CA HIS A 89 20.29 11.42 -8.83
C HIS A 89 20.32 12.11 -10.19
N GLU A 90 20.02 11.38 -11.27
CA GLU A 90 20.00 11.93 -12.63
C GLU A 90 18.91 12.99 -12.79
N VAL A 91 17.71 12.75 -12.27
CA VAL A 91 16.62 13.73 -12.31
C VAL A 91 16.99 14.98 -11.53
N LEU A 92 17.52 14.83 -10.30
CA LEU A 92 17.87 15.96 -9.45
C LEU A 92 19.07 16.76 -10.02
N ALA A 93 19.99 16.11 -10.73
CA ALA A 93 21.12 16.77 -11.37
C ALA A 93 20.69 17.55 -12.63
N ASN A 94 19.79 16.99 -13.44
CA ASN A 94 19.37 17.61 -14.69
C ASN A 94 18.25 18.65 -14.53
N GLN A 95 17.44 18.56 -13.46
CA GLN A 95 16.26 19.41 -13.25
C GLN A 95 16.27 20.08 -11.88
N ALA A 96 17.44 20.45 -11.36
CA ALA A 96 17.61 20.97 -10.00
C ALA A 96 16.64 22.13 -9.64
N ASP A 97 16.38 23.03 -10.58
CA ASP A 97 15.49 24.18 -10.38
C ASP A 97 14.03 23.76 -10.11
N GLU A 98 13.56 22.70 -10.75
CA GLU A 98 12.20 22.17 -10.54
C GLU A 98 12.01 21.62 -9.12
N PHE A 99 13.07 21.13 -8.49
CA PHE A 99 13.03 20.54 -7.14
C PHE A 99 13.50 21.51 -6.04
N ARG A 100 13.78 22.77 -6.37
CA ARG A 100 14.39 23.76 -5.45
C ARG A 100 13.61 23.95 -4.14
N TYR A 101 12.29 23.82 -4.20
CA TYR A 101 11.41 24.02 -3.04
C TYR A 101 11.04 22.73 -2.30
N ASP A 102 11.43 21.57 -2.85
CA ASP A 102 11.16 20.28 -2.22
C ASP A 102 12.24 20.00 -1.18
N LYS A 103 11.87 20.16 0.10
CA LYS A 103 12.79 20.09 1.23
C LYS A 103 13.13 18.65 1.58
N THR A 104 12.16 17.76 1.47
CA THR A 104 12.31 16.35 1.85
C THR A 104 12.42 15.45 0.64
N THR A 105 13.04 14.28 0.81
CA THR A 105 13.04 13.22 -0.20
C THR A 105 11.63 12.79 -0.57
N PHE A 106 10.69 12.76 0.38
CA PHE A 106 9.30 12.46 0.10
C PHE A 106 8.66 13.46 -0.88
N GLU A 107 8.84 14.77 -0.67
CA GLU A 107 8.34 15.81 -1.58
C GLU A 107 8.95 15.67 -2.99
N LYS A 108 10.25 15.38 -3.08
CA LYS A 108 10.93 15.12 -4.35
C LYS A 108 10.32 13.91 -5.07
N LEU A 109 10.06 12.80 -4.37
CA LEU A 109 9.42 11.61 -4.95
C LEU A 109 8.00 11.90 -5.46
N VAL A 110 7.23 12.69 -4.71
CA VAL A 110 5.88 13.12 -5.13
C VAL A 110 5.95 13.95 -6.42
N ARG A 111 6.89 14.90 -6.49
CA ARG A 111 7.09 15.71 -7.71
C ARG A 111 7.59 14.86 -8.88
N MET A 112 8.52 13.94 -8.66
CA MET A 112 8.99 12.99 -9.68
C MET A 112 7.85 12.18 -10.28
N GLN A 113 6.98 11.61 -9.43
CA GLN A 113 5.83 10.85 -9.88
C GLN A 113 4.80 11.70 -10.63
N HIS A 114 4.63 12.97 -10.25
CA HIS A 114 3.78 13.90 -10.99
C HIS A 114 4.21 14.03 -12.46
N PHE A 115 5.52 14.04 -12.72
CA PHE A 115 6.12 14.05 -14.05
C PHE A 115 6.28 12.65 -14.69
N GLY A 116 5.76 11.60 -14.07
CA GLY A 116 5.78 10.24 -14.61
C GLY A 116 7.08 9.47 -14.39
N ILE A 117 8.01 10.00 -13.59
CA ILE A 117 9.22 9.27 -13.19
C ILE A 117 8.81 8.13 -12.23
N PRO A 118 9.28 6.89 -12.45
CA PRO A 118 8.92 5.77 -11.59
C PRO A 118 9.50 5.94 -10.19
N THR A 119 8.63 5.86 -9.18
CA THR A 119 9.01 5.93 -7.76
C THR A 119 8.42 4.78 -6.97
N ARG A 120 8.76 4.72 -5.68
CA ARG A 120 8.22 3.79 -4.66
C ARG A 120 6.83 4.15 -4.12
N LEU A 121 6.20 5.16 -4.70
CA LEU A 121 4.88 5.63 -4.33
C LEU A 121 3.83 4.98 -5.24
N LEU A 122 2.72 4.58 -4.66
CA LEU A 122 1.54 4.06 -5.35
C LEU A 122 0.37 4.99 -5.12
N ASP A 123 -0.22 5.54 -6.19
CA ASP A 123 -1.36 6.46 -6.07
C ASP A 123 -2.59 5.76 -5.47
N ILE A 124 -3.20 6.39 -4.48
CA ILE A 124 -4.51 6.02 -3.93
C ILE A 124 -5.32 7.31 -3.78
N THR A 125 -6.64 7.20 -3.65
CA THR A 125 -7.54 8.34 -3.48
C THR A 125 -8.52 8.07 -2.34
N LYS A 126 -8.91 9.13 -1.63
CA LYS A 126 -10.02 9.05 -0.66
C LYS A 126 -11.39 9.07 -1.34
N ASN A 127 -11.45 9.42 -2.63
CA ASN A 127 -12.69 9.52 -3.38
C ASN A 127 -12.92 8.25 -4.23
N PRO A 128 -13.96 7.45 -3.93
CA PRO A 128 -14.23 6.23 -4.68
C PRO A 128 -14.57 6.48 -6.16
N LEU A 129 -15.16 7.63 -6.49
CA LEU A 129 -15.51 7.96 -7.88
C LEU A 129 -14.27 8.36 -8.69
N VAL A 130 -13.27 8.96 -8.05
CA VAL A 130 -11.96 9.22 -8.69
C VAL A 130 -11.26 7.89 -8.98
N ALA A 131 -11.31 6.93 -8.05
CA ALA A 131 -10.81 5.58 -8.32
C ALA A 131 -11.57 4.92 -9.46
N LEU A 132 -12.90 5.02 -9.48
CA LEU A 132 -13.73 4.49 -10.57
C LEU A 132 -13.31 5.07 -11.92
N TYR A 133 -13.13 6.40 -11.99
CA TYR A 133 -12.65 7.07 -13.18
C TYR A 133 -11.33 6.46 -13.69
N PHE A 134 -10.32 6.30 -12.83
CA PHE A 134 -9.05 5.69 -13.22
C PHE A 134 -9.18 4.24 -13.72
N ALA A 135 -10.17 3.49 -13.22
CA ALA A 135 -10.44 2.12 -13.66
C ALA A 135 -11.13 2.06 -15.03
N VAL A 136 -11.99 3.02 -15.36
CA VAL A 136 -12.79 2.97 -16.61
C VAL A 136 -12.21 3.84 -17.75
N ASN A 137 -11.30 4.77 -17.46
CA ASN A 137 -10.81 5.74 -18.44
C ASN A 137 -9.88 5.16 -19.52
N SER A 138 -9.36 3.94 -19.35
CA SER A 138 -8.48 3.32 -20.34
C SER A 138 -8.74 1.82 -20.52
N LYS A 139 -8.09 1.23 -21.54
CA LYS A 139 -8.20 -0.20 -21.90
C LYS A 139 -9.66 -0.67 -22.00
N PRO A 140 -10.45 -0.17 -22.97
CA PRO A 140 -11.90 -0.38 -23.02
C PRO A 140 -12.34 -1.84 -23.19
N LYS A 141 -11.43 -2.72 -23.62
CA LYS A 141 -11.69 -4.14 -23.85
C LYS A 141 -11.23 -5.06 -22.70
N ALA A 142 -10.62 -4.52 -21.66
CA ALA A 142 -10.17 -5.28 -20.50
C ALA A 142 -11.08 -4.98 -19.31
N ASP A 143 -11.33 -5.99 -18.47
CA ASP A 143 -12.01 -5.78 -17.19
C ASP A 143 -11.15 -4.89 -16.29
N CYS A 144 -11.79 -4.09 -15.44
CA CYS A 144 -11.08 -3.22 -14.49
C CYS A 144 -11.32 -3.62 -13.04
N ALA A 145 -10.46 -3.10 -12.16
CA ALA A 145 -10.50 -3.38 -10.75
C ALA A 145 -10.48 -2.09 -9.92
N ILE A 146 -11.27 -2.08 -8.84
CA ILE A 146 -11.21 -1.10 -7.76
C ILE A 146 -10.69 -1.80 -6.51
N PHE A 147 -9.54 -1.34 -6.03
CA PHE A 147 -8.95 -1.78 -4.78
C PHE A 147 -9.45 -0.86 -3.66
N VAL A 148 -10.02 -1.45 -2.62
CA VAL A 148 -10.54 -0.75 -1.44
C VAL A 148 -9.68 -1.15 -0.24
N TYR A 149 -8.92 -0.18 0.27
CA TYR A 149 -8.11 -0.31 1.48
C TYR A 149 -8.91 0.27 2.65
N TYR A 150 -9.08 -0.52 3.70
CA TYR A 150 -9.83 -0.13 4.88
C TYR A 150 -9.17 -0.62 6.17
N GLU A 151 -9.36 0.11 7.25
CA GLU A 151 -8.98 -0.35 8.58
C GLU A 151 -10.09 -1.24 9.16
N GLU A 152 -9.73 -2.40 9.67
CA GLU A 152 -10.66 -3.24 10.41
C GLU A 152 -10.84 -2.72 11.85
N TYR A 153 -12.09 -2.57 12.31
CA TYR A 153 -12.40 -2.34 13.72
C TYR A 153 -12.11 -3.59 14.54
N ILE A 154 -11.42 -3.43 15.66
CA ILE A 154 -11.14 -4.53 16.58
C ILE A 154 -11.56 -4.11 17.98
N GLU A 155 -12.57 -4.78 18.53
CA GLU A 155 -13.05 -4.55 19.89
C GLU A 155 -12.04 -5.03 20.94
N ASP A 156 -11.77 -4.16 21.90
CA ASP A 156 -11.14 -4.39 23.21
C ASP A 156 -9.97 -5.41 23.28
N VAL A 157 -8.77 -4.88 23.05
CA VAL A 157 -7.44 -5.53 23.13
C VAL A 157 -7.11 -6.15 24.47
N SER A 158 -7.73 -5.67 25.55
CA SER A 158 -7.28 -5.91 26.93
C SER A 158 -7.40 -7.37 27.37
N LYS A 159 -8.11 -8.19 26.58
CA LYS A 159 -8.38 -9.62 26.87
C LYS A 159 -7.36 -10.58 26.26
N TYR A 160 -6.50 -10.14 25.35
CA TYR A 160 -5.77 -11.07 24.47
C TYR A 160 -4.24 -10.99 24.60
N ILE A 161 -3.71 -11.66 25.63
CA ILE A 161 -2.30 -12.02 25.84
C ILE A 161 -1.54 -11.06 26.77
N LYS A 162 -1.38 -11.53 28.02
CA LYS A 162 -0.42 -11.07 29.01
C LYS A 162 0.65 -12.17 29.16
N ASP A 163 1.90 -11.80 29.36
CA ASP A 163 2.94 -12.77 29.76
C ASP A 163 2.70 -13.30 31.19
N GLU A 164 3.56 -14.20 31.66
CA GLU A 164 3.48 -14.78 33.02
C GLU A 164 3.54 -13.73 34.15
N LYS A 165 3.93 -12.48 33.84
CA LYS A 165 4.01 -11.35 34.78
C LYS A 165 2.86 -10.34 34.61
N GLY A 166 1.97 -10.56 33.65
CA GLY A 166 0.83 -9.67 33.41
C GLY A 166 1.09 -8.57 32.35
N ASP A 167 2.27 -8.56 31.72
CA ASP A 167 2.67 -7.53 30.76
C ASP A 167 2.19 -7.87 29.34
N ILE A 168 1.72 -6.87 28.60
CA ILE A 168 1.28 -7.03 27.20
C ILE A 168 2.50 -7.30 26.34
N ILE A 169 2.58 -8.48 25.70
CA ILE A 169 3.78 -8.95 24.98
C ILE A 169 4.14 -8.03 23.82
N PRO A 170 5.30 -7.32 23.87
CA PRO A 170 5.64 -6.37 22.83
C PRO A 170 6.38 -6.98 21.64
N GLN A 171 5.98 -6.59 20.42
CA GLN A 171 6.76 -6.62 19.16
C GLN A 171 6.88 -7.98 18.44
N LYS A 172 6.75 -9.12 19.13
CA LYS A 172 7.02 -10.45 18.54
C LYS A 172 5.92 -11.07 17.66
N ALA A 173 4.70 -10.55 17.63
CA ALA A 173 3.62 -11.11 16.81
C ALA A 173 3.53 -10.48 15.40
N ILE A 174 4.25 -9.36 15.17
CA ILE A 174 3.86 -8.39 14.16
C ILE A 174 4.10 -8.81 12.72
N SER A 175 5.24 -9.40 12.40
CA SER A 175 5.51 -9.82 11.01
C SER A 175 5.29 -11.31 10.78
N LEU A 176 5.07 -12.10 11.84
CA LEU A 176 4.82 -13.55 11.72
C LEU A 176 3.56 -13.81 10.92
N ILE A 177 2.46 -13.14 11.22
CA ILE A 177 1.15 -13.57 10.70
C ILE A 177 1.06 -13.31 9.19
N ASN A 178 1.69 -12.24 8.69
CA ASN A 178 1.74 -11.94 7.27
C ASN A 178 2.76 -12.79 6.48
N ARG A 179 3.70 -13.49 7.13
CA ARG A 179 4.70 -14.38 6.48
C ARG A 179 4.57 -15.87 6.81
N ILE A 180 3.80 -16.26 7.84
CA ILE A 180 3.59 -17.66 8.25
C ILE A 180 2.62 -18.42 7.33
N SER A 181 2.11 -17.80 6.26
CA SER A 181 1.26 -18.44 5.24
C SER A 181 1.97 -19.51 4.39
N PHE A 182 3.01 -20.21 4.87
CA PHE A 182 3.64 -21.26 4.08
C PHE A 182 4.01 -22.57 4.79
N LYS A 183 4.04 -22.64 6.14
CA LYS A 183 4.36 -23.92 6.82
C LYS A 183 3.37 -24.36 7.90
N LYS A 184 2.49 -23.46 8.37
CA LYS A 184 1.47 -23.74 9.41
C LYS A 184 0.04 -23.65 8.89
N MET A 185 -0.13 -23.78 7.57
CA MET A 185 -1.44 -23.85 6.89
C MET A 185 -2.15 -25.19 7.10
N LEU A 186 -1.61 -26.08 7.95
CA LEU A 186 -2.04 -27.48 8.03
C LEU A 186 -2.85 -27.88 9.29
N GLU A 187 -2.94 -27.10 10.39
CA GLU A 187 -3.43 -27.74 11.65
C GLU A 187 -4.49 -27.04 12.52
N ASP A 188 -4.76 -25.73 12.48
CA ASP A 188 -5.97 -25.20 13.14
C ASP A 188 -6.35 -23.79 12.67
N LYS A 189 -7.62 -23.59 12.26
CA LYS A 189 -8.14 -22.34 11.69
C LYS A 189 -8.70 -21.38 12.75
N ALA A 190 -9.08 -21.86 13.93
CA ALA A 190 -9.72 -21.04 14.97
C ALA A 190 -8.70 -20.14 15.69
N SER A 191 -7.51 -20.67 16.00
CA SER A 191 -6.45 -19.92 16.70
C SER A 191 -5.84 -18.80 15.85
N LEU A 192 -5.89 -18.91 14.51
CA LEU A 192 -5.31 -17.93 13.60
C LEU A 192 -6.05 -16.58 13.62
N ARG A 193 -7.38 -16.59 13.65
CA ARG A 193 -8.20 -15.35 13.70
C ARG A 193 -8.00 -14.58 15.00
N GLU A 194 -7.74 -15.30 16.09
CA GLU A 194 -7.57 -14.72 17.43
C GLU A 194 -6.18 -14.06 17.57
N ILE A 195 -5.15 -14.67 17.00
CA ILE A 195 -3.78 -14.12 16.97
C ILE A 195 -3.69 -12.90 16.04
N GLU A 196 -4.36 -12.92 14.89
CA GLU A 196 -4.39 -11.82 13.92
C GLU A 196 -5.10 -10.56 14.45
N LYS A 197 -6.22 -10.75 15.16
CA LYS A 197 -6.94 -9.66 15.84
C LYS A 197 -6.10 -9.04 16.97
N SER A 198 -5.45 -9.86 17.78
CA SER A 198 -4.57 -9.39 18.88
C SER A 198 -3.38 -8.59 18.34
N PHE A 199 -2.92 -8.95 17.15
CA PHE A 199 -1.78 -8.35 16.48
C PHE A 199 -2.06 -6.95 15.91
N ASN A 200 -3.10 -6.78 15.09
CA ASN A 200 -3.42 -5.50 14.44
C ASN A 200 -3.60 -4.36 15.46
N ILE A 201 -4.06 -4.69 16.66
CA ILE A 201 -4.20 -3.70 17.73
C ILE A 201 -2.88 -3.37 18.42
N PHE A 202 -2.01 -4.37 18.60
CA PHE A 202 -0.69 -4.18 19.20
C PHE A 202 0.22 -3.31 18.31
N ALA A 203 0.16 -3.48 16.98
CA ALA A 203 0.83 -2.65 15.99
C ALA A 203 0.46 -1.17 16.09
N LYS A 204 -0.84 -0.86 16.19
CA LYS A 204 -1.34 0.52 16.37
C LYS A 204 -0.86 1.18 17.66
N LYS A 205 -0.55 0.41 18.72
CA LYS A 205 -0.07 0.93 20.01
C LYS A 205 1.46 1.02 20.17
N ASN A 206 2.25 0.24 19.41
CA ASN A 206 3.70 0.11 19.65
C ASN A 206 4.60 0.64 18.54
N ILE A 207 4.05 1.18 17.46
CA ILE A 207 4.79 2.09 16.60
C ILE A 207 4.94 3.41 17.37
N LYS A 208 5.91 3.46 18.29
CA LYS A 208 6.28 4.69 19.01
C LYS A 208 6.95 5.73 18.10
N THR A 209 7.26 5.34 16.87
CA THR A 209 7.86 6.20 15.85
C THR A 209 6.76 7.09 15.24
N PRO A 210 6.84 8.42 15.39
CA PRO A 210 5.88 9.34 14.79
C PRO A 210 5.70 9.07 13.28
N GLU A 211 4.49 9.23 12.75
CA GLU A 211 4.20 9.02 11.31
C GLU A 211 5.15 9.82 10.39
N SER A 212 5.54 11.02 10.82
CA SER A 212 6.53 11.83 10.13
C SER A 212 7.91 11.16 10.03
N ASN A 213 8.32 10.42 11.07
CA ASN A 213 9.56 9.65 11.06
C ASN A 213 9.45 8.45 10.11
N ARG A 214 8.32 7.74 10.08
CA ARG A 214 8.09 6.63 9.14
C ARG A 214 8.17 7.11 7.70
N THR A 215 7.45 8.18 7.36
CA THR A 215 7.49 8.77 6.00
C THR A 215 8.92 9.12 5.60
N THR A 216 9.68 9.76 6.50
CA THR A 216 11.08 10.13 6.24
C THR A 216 11.94 8.89 6.01
N ILE A 217 11.85 7.86 6.86
CA ILE A 217 12.59 6.60 6.71
C ILE A 217 12.30 5.97 5.34
N HIS A 218 11.02 5.78 5.01
CA HIS A 218 10.63 5.06 3.79
C HIS A 218 11.01 5.80 2.52
N ALA A 219 10.91 7.14 2.52
CA ALA A 219 11.31 7.95 1.38
C ALA A 219 12.83 7.87 1.17
N ASN A 220 13.62 7.95 2.24
CA ASN A 220 15.09 7.97 2.14
C ASN A 220 15.70 6.61 1.76
N VAL A 221 14.98 5.50 1.92
CA VAL A 221 15.40 4.21 1.34
C VAL A 221 15.54 4.29 -0.18
N SER A 222 14.86 5.24 -0.85
CA SER A 222 15.01 5.46 -2.31
C SER A 222 16.43 5.82 -2.72
N LEU A 223 17.14 6.53 -1.85
CA LEU A 223 18.49 7.06 -2.09
C LEU A 223 19.60 6.02 -1.86
N LEU A 224 19.27 4.88 -1.24
CA LEU A 224 20.23 3.80 -1.08
C LEU A 224 20.51 3.13 -2.43
N ASN A 225 21.76 2.75 -2.66
CA ASN A 225 22.11 2.00 -3.86
C ASN A 225 21.64 0.54 -3.78
N PHE A 226 21.70 -0.16 -4.92
CA PHE A 226 21.30 -1.55 -5.03
C PHE A 226 21.95 -2.48 -3.99
N ASN A 227 23.26 -2.32 -3.75
CA ASN A 227 24.00 -3.19 -2.85
C ASN A 227 23.59 -2.96 -1.38
N GLU A 228 23.37 -1.71 -1.00
CA GLU A 228 22.88 -1.34 0.33
C GLU A 228 21.50 -1.94 0.59
N LYS A 229 20.55 -1.76 -0.34
CA LYS A 229 19.19 -2.34 -0.25
C LYS A 229 19.24 -3.86 -0.17
N SER A 230 20.03 -4.50 -1.03
CA SER A 230 20.17 -5.96 -1.07
C SER A 230 20.76 -6.51 0.23
N PHE A 231 21.77 -5.84 0.79
CA PHE A 231 22.36 -6.23 2.06
C PHE A 231 21.40 -6.06 3.23
N MET A 232 20.62 -4.97 3.26
CA MET A 232 19.58 -4.77 4.27
C MET A 232 18.49 -5.84 4.19
N ASN A 233 18.05 -6.22 2.98
CA ASN A 233 17.11 -7.32 2.77
C ASN A 233 17.69 -8.65 3.29
N PHE A 234 18.95 -8.94 2.97
CA PHE A 234 19.63 -10.15 3.45
C PHE A 234 19.69 -10.21 4.99
N LEU A 235 20.05 -9.09 5.64
CA LEU A 235 20.08 -8.99 7.10
C LEU A 235 18.69 -9.14 7.71
N PHE A 236 17.67 -8.56 7.08
CA PHE A 236 16.30 -8.70 7.49
C PHE A 236 15.85 -10.17 7.44
N GLU A 237 16.10 -10.87 6.33
CA GLU A 237 15.77 -12.28 6.18
C GLU A 237 16.49 -13.17 7.22
N ILE A 238 17.76 -12.90 7.54
CA ILE A 238 18.48 -13.60 8.61
C ILE A 238 17.85 -13.31 9.98
N TYR A 239 17.58 -12.04 10.28
CA TYR A 239 17.00 -11.62 11.54
C TYR A 239 15.66 -12.33 11.78
N TRP A 240 14.78 -12.38 10.77
CA TRP A 240 13.52 -13.11 10.90
C TRP A 240 13.74 -14.61 10.99
N LYS A 241 14.58 -15.23 10.15
CA LYS A 241 14.86 -16.68 10.24
C LYS A 241 15.36 -17.10 11.62
N LYS A 242 16.18 -16.29 12.30
CA LYS A 242 16.68 -16.58 13.66
C LYS A 242 15.57 -16.53 14.72
N ILE A 243 14.61 -15.61 14.61
CA ILE A 243 13.45 -15.55 15.52
C ILE A 243 12.48 -16.72 15.24
N TYR A 244 12.41 -17.12 13.96
CA TYR A 244 11.70 -18.23 13.28
C TYR A 244 12.03 -19.66 13.70
N GLU A 245 13.25 -20.04 13.33
CA GLU A 245 13.64 -21.42 13.15
C GLU A 245 14.62 -21.76 14.26
N LYS A 246 14.15 -22.48 15.30
CA LYS A 246 14.99 -22.95 16.42
C LYS A 246 16.18 -23.83 16.00
N ASP A 247 16.19 -24.33 14.76
CA ASP A 247 17.08 -25.42 14.32
C ASP A 247 18.07 -25.06 13.20
N LEU A 248 18.17 -23.80 12.75
CA LEU A 248 19.24 -23.46 11.80
C LEU A 248 20.58 -23.34 12.50
N LYS A 249 21.57 -24.10 12.00
CA LYS A 249 23.00 -23.86 12.20
C LYS A 249 23.39 -22.54 11.51
N ILE A 250 22.87 -21.42 12.00
CA ILE A 250 23.41 -20.10 11.69
C ILE A 250 24.83 -20.09 12.26
N ASN A 251 25.82 -19.67 11.47
CA ASN A 251 27.22 -19.60 11.92
C ASN A 251 27.28 -18.93 13.29
N LYS A 252 27.97 -19.58 14.25
CA LYS A 252 28.09 -19.13 15.64
C LYS A 252 28.58 -17.68 15.73
N GLU A 253 29.46 -17.27 14.82
CA GLU A 253 29.95 -15.89 14.69
C GLU A 253 28.84 -14.87 14.35
N LEU A 254 27.91 -15.25 13.46
CA LEU A 254 26.79 -14.38 13.04
C LEU A 254 25.70 -14.33 14.12
N SER A 255 25.50 -15.45 14.84
CA SER A 255 24.61 -15.49 16.00
C SER A 255 25.13 -14.63 17.14
N ASP A 256 26.43 -14.72 17.45
CA ASP A 256 27.11 -13.93 18.47
C ASP A 256 27.10 -12.43 18.12
N PHE A 257 27.25 -12.07 16.83
CA PHE A 257 27.10 -10.70 16.33
C PHE A 257 25.70 -10.10 16.58
N ILE A 258 24.65 -10.93 16.50
CA ILE A 258 23.26 -10.51 16.74
C ILE A 258 22.91 -10.51 18.25
N GLU A 259 23.50 -11.42 19.05
CA GLU A 259 23.18 -11.63 20.48
C GLU A 259 23.93 -10.72 21.47
N LYS A 260 25.23 -10.48 21.25
CA LYS A 260 26.05 -9.70 22.20
C LYS A 260 25.79 -8.19 22.13
N ASP A 261 25.34 -7.72 20.98
CA ASP A 261 25.11 -6.31 20.67
C ASP A 261 23.64 -6.12 20.27
N GLY A 262 22.69 -6.29 21.21
CA GLY A 262 21.26 -5.98 21.05
C GLY A 262 20.95 -4.55 20.52
N VAL A 263 21.99 -3.79 20.22
CA VAL A 263 22.06 -2.62 19.36
C VAL A 263 23.37 -2.84 18.56
N LYS A 264 23.40 -2.94 17.22
CA LYS A 264 23.41 -1.77 16.32
C LYS A 264 23.42 -2.19 14.83
N PHE A 265 22.29 -2.62 14.26
CA PHE A 265 22.10 -2.53 12.80
C PHE A 265 22.43 -1.11 12.29
N ASN A 266 22.07 -0.09 13.08
CA ASN A 266 22.41 1.33 12.88
C ASN A 266 23.92 1.65 12.87
N LYS A 267 24.83 0.68 13.06
CA LYS A 267 26.29 0.85 12.86
C LYS A 267 26.81 0.18 11.58
N ILE A 268 25.99 -0.60 10.90
CA ILE A 268 26.36 -1.27 9.67
C ILE A 268 26.18 -0.26 8.53
N TYR A 269 27.13 -0.26 7.59
CA TYR A 269 27.25 0.77 6.54
C TYR A 269 25.91 1.15 5.86
N PRO A 270 25.05 0.21 5.39
CA PRO A 270 23.78 0.60 4.75
C PRO A 270 22.82 1.36 5.66
N PHE A 271 22.80 1.06 6.96
CA PHE A 271 21.95 1.78 7.92
C PHE A 271 22.54 3.12 8.31
N LEU A 272 23.87 3.23 8.38
CA LEU A 272 24.55 4.51 8.57
C LEU A 272 24.29 5.44 7.39
N SER A 273 24.36 4.89 6.17
CA SER A 273 24.01 5.58 4.92
C SER A 273 22.56 6.07 4.95
N LEU A 274 21.61 5.18 5.27
CA LEU A 274 20.19 5.54 5.41
C LEU A 274 19.97 6.63 6.47
N LEU A 275 20.61 6.50 7.63
CA LEU A 275 20.51 7.47 8.71
C LEU A 275 21.08 8.84 8.31
N GLN A 276 22.14 8.86 7.51
CA GLN A 276 22.70 10.10 6.96
C GLN A 276 21.69 10.81 6.06
N HIS A 277 21.07 10.08 5.12
CA HIS A 277 20.02 10.63 4.26
C HIS A 277 18.82 11.14 5.08
N ILE A 278 18.34 10.35 6.04
CA ILE A 278 17.24 10.75 6.93
C ILE A 278 17.57 12.05 7.68
N ARG A 279 18.81 12.20 8.16
CA ARG A 279 19.23 13.41 8.90
C ARG A 279 19.38 14.63 8.01
N GLN A 280 19.62 14.46 6.71
CA GLN A 280 19.57 15.57 5.75
C GLN A 280 18.14 16.11 5.60
N ASP A 281 17.13 15.23 5.58
CA ASP A 281 15.71 15.63 5.55
C ASP A 281 15.20 16.12 6.91
N LYS A 282 15.66 15.49 8.00
CA LYS A 282 15.18 15.73 9.37
C LYS A 282 16.33 15.67 10.37
N LEU A 283 16.94 16.83 10.65
CA LEU A 283 18.07 16.96 11.59
C LEU A 283 17.76 16.43 13.00
N SER A 284 16.52 16.54 13.46
CA SER A 284 16.08 16.09 14.79
C SER A 284 15.81 14.58 14.87
N PHE A 285 16.16 13.80 13.85
CA PHE A 285 15.91 12.36 13.83
C PHE A 285 16.90 11.61 14.75
N GLU A 286 16.35 10.90 15.73
CA GLU A 286 17.09 10.03 16.64
C GLU A 286 17.77 8.89 15.85
N PRO A 287 19.03 8.52 16.16
CA PRO A 287 19.80 7.52 15.40
C PRO A 287 19.36 6.08 15.67
N HIS A 288 18.05 5.84 15.61
CA HIS A 288 17.42 4.57 15.86
C HIS A 288 16.36 4.30 14.80
N ILE A 289 16.68 3.40 13.88
CA ILE A 289 15.75 2.89 12.87
C ILE A 289 15.29 1.50 13.33
N ASP A 290 13.98 1.32 13.46
CA ASP A 290 13.38 -0.01 13.64
C ASP A 290 13.26 -0.70 12.28
N LEU A 291 13.90 -1.85 12.17
CA LEU A 291 13.93 -2.67 10.95
C LEU A 291 12.54 -3.16 10.53
N ALA A 292 11.64 -3.42 11.47
CA ALA A 292 10.30 -3.92 11.17
C ALA A 292 9.50 -2.89 10.35
N ILE A 293 9.75 -1.59 10.59
CA ILE A 293 9.09 -0.50 9.88
C ILE A 293 9.41 -0.55 8.38
N LEU A 294 10.64 -0.93 8.02
CA LEU A 294 11.12 -0.81 6.63
C LEU A 294 10.39 -1.72 5.64
N ASP A 295 9.89 -2.89 6.04
CA ASP A 295 9.21 -3.80 5.11
C ASP A 295 7.74 -3.45 4.88
N GLU A 296 7.13 -2.65 5.74
CA GLU A 296 5.69 -2.41 5.72
C GLU A 296 5.31 -1.23 4.81
N PRO A 297 4.43 -1.39 3.80
CA PRO A 297 3.89 -0.24 3.10
C PRO A 297 3.15 0.68 4.08
N ILE A 298 3.24 1.99 3.89
CA ILE A 298 2.56 2.98 4.73
C ILE A 298 1.71 3.92 3.88
N ILE A 299 0.55 4.34 4.40
CA ILE A 299 -0.23 5.41 3.77
C ILE A 299 0.35 6.75 4.18
N VAL A 300 0.57 7.62 3.20
CA VAL A 300 1.06 8.98 3.39
C VAL A 300 0.20 9.95 2.60
N ILE A 301 -0.20 11.04 3.27
CA ILE A 301 -0.97 12.12 2.65
C ILE A 301 -0.01 13.29 2.46
N PRO A 302 0.27 13.70 1.21
CA PRO A 302 1.18 14.81 0.95
C PRO A 302 0.55 16.13 1.44
N PRO A 303 1.38 17.11 1.87
CA PRO A 303 0.88 18.45 2.14
C PRO A 303 0.28 19.04 0.85
N ASN A 304 -0.92 19.61 0.95
CA ASN A 304 -1.81 20.09 -0.13
C ASN A 304 -1.19 21.24 -0.96
N THR A 305 -0.13 20.97 -1.70
CA THR A 305 0.61 21.95 -2.53
C THR A 305 0.36 21.74 -4.02
N ASN A 306 0.08 20.51 -4.44
CA ASN A 306 -0.20 20.17 -5.83
C ASN A 306 -1.71 20.16 -6.10
N LYS A 307 -2.17 21.06 -7.01
CA LYS A 307 -3.59 21.17 -7.41
C LYS A 307 -4.18 19.86 -7.94
N ARG A 308 -3.40 19.06 -8.66
CA ARG A 308 -3.82 17.75 -9.16
C ARG A 308 -4.10 16.78 -8.02
N LEU A 309 -3.22 16.71 -7.01
CA LEU A 309 -3.41 15.85 -5.84
C LEU A 309 -4.63 16.28 -5.02
N ILE A 310 -4.87 17.59 -4.90
CA ILE A 310 -6.06 18.13 -4.24
C ILE A 310 -7.33 17.72 -5.00
N ALA A 311 -7.37 17.94 -6.31
CA ALA A 311 -8.52 17.60 -7.15
C ALA A 311 -8.87 16.10 -7.11
N GLN A 312 -7.84 15.26 -7.05
CA GLN A 312 -7.98 13.80 -6.98
C GLN A 312 -8.25 13.29 -5.56
N GLN A 313 -8.21 14.15 -4.54
CA GLN A 313 -8.18 13.74 -3.12
C GLN A 313 -7.12 12.66 -2.88
N GLY A 314 -5.95 12.86 -3.47
CA GLY A 314 -4.87 11.89 -3.59
C GLY A 314 -4.13 11.66 -2.28
N ALA A 315 -3.75 10.41 -2.08
CA ALA A 315 -2.79 9.95 -1.09
C ALA A 315 -1.86 8.93 -1.75
N PHE A 316 -0.84 8.46 -1.04
CA PHE A 316 0.07 7.44 -1.56
C PHE A 316 0.21 6.28 -0.59
N ILE A 317 0.41 5.08 -1.13
CA ILE A 317 1.08 4.02 -0.40
C ILE A 317 2.57 4.13 -0.72
N LEU A 318 3.38 4.40 0.31
CA LEU A 318 4.82 4.51 0.23
C LEU A 318 5.45 3.19 0.67
N PHE A 319 6.14 2.54 -0.26
CA PHE A 319 6.83 1.28 -0.02
C PHE A 319 8.23 1.55 0.53
N GLY A 320 8.62 0.80 1.56
CA GLY A 320 9.94 0.90 2.17
C GLY A 320 10.99 0.05 1.45
N LEU A 321 11.63 -0.83 2.20
CA LEU A 321 12.53 -1.85 1.72
C LEU A 321 11.72 -3.05 1.24
N LYS A 322 11.86 -3.42 -0.03
CA LYS A 322 11.24 -4.62 -0.60
C LYS A 322 12.28 -5.50 -1.28
N ASP A 323 11.95 -6.78 -1.37
CA ASP A 323 12.65 -7.70 -2.25
C ASP A 323 12.65 -7.10 -3.65
N LEU A 324 13.82 -7.01 -4.29
CA LEU A 324 13.97 -6.47 -5.64
C LEU A 324 13.44 -7.45 -6.72
N ILE A 325 12.56 -8.37 -6.32
CA ILE A 325 11.98 -9.40 -7.16
C ILE A 325 10.75 -8.79 -7.86
N THR A 326 10.60 -9.10 -9.15
CA THR A 326 9.52 -8.58 -10.01
C THR A 326 8.12 -9.11 -9.70
N ASP A 327 8.00 -10.01 -8.73
CA ASP A 327 6.75 -10.67 -8.35
C ASP A 327 6.53 -10.54 -6.84
N ILE A 328 6.13 -9.34 -6.42
CA ILE A 328 5.78 -9.06 -5.03
C ILE A 328 4.35 -9.56 -4.81
N PRO A 329 4.13 -10.54 -3.91
CA PRO A 329 2.79 -11.03 -3.62
C PRO A 329 1.85 -9.92 -3.15
N LEU A 330 0.58 -10.00 -3.54
CA LEU A 330 -0.43 -8.95 -3.27
C LEU A 330 -0.54 -8.60 -1.79
N HIS A 331 -0.47 -9.56 -0.88
CA HIS A 331 -0.51 -9.31 0.58
C HIS A 331 0.66 -8.44 1.07
N LYS A 332 1.83 -8.47 0.40
CA LYS A 332 2.98 -7.61 0.72
C LYS A 332 2.80 -6.16 0.24
N THR A 333 1.71 -5.85 -0.47
CA THR A 333 1.36 -4.51 -0.95
C THR A 333 0.38 -3.78 -0.02
N ILE A 334 -0.20 -4.49 0.94
CA ILE A 334 -1.23 -3.97 1.84
C ILE A 334 -0.52 -3.29 3.03
N PRO A 335 -0.85 -2.02 3.35
CA PRO A 335 -0.32 -1.36 4.53
C PRO A 335 -0.70 -2.07 5.83
N LEU A 336 0.16 -1.99 6.85
CA LEU A 336 -0.09 -2.67 8.12
C LEU A 336 -1.39 -2.18 8.79
N GLY A 337 -2.19 -3.13 9.28
CA GLY A 337 -3.46 -2.86 9.96
C GLY A 337 -4.61 -2.53 9.00
N MET A 338 -4.38 -2.67 7.70
CA MET A 338 -5.41 -2.53 6.68
C MET A 338 -5.76 -3.88 6.06
N LYS A 339 -6.98 -3.96 5.55
CA LYS A 339 -7.47 -5.02 4.68
C LYS A 339 -7.71 -4.47 3.27
N LEU A 340 -7.76 -5.39 2.31
CA LEU A 340 -7.92 -5.08 0.90
C LEU A 340 -9.08 -5.88 0.31
N ILE A 341 -10.04 -5.18 -0.28
CA ILE A 341 -11.08 -5.74 -1.14
C ILE A 341 -10.76 -5.35 -2.59
N LYS A 342 -10.94 -6.27 -3.53
CA LYS A 342 -10.82 -5.99 -4.97
C LYS A 342 -12.18 -6.19 -5.63
N ILE A 343 -12.76 -5.10 -6.12
CA ILE A 343 -14.02 -5.11 -6.85
C ILE A 343 -13.71 -5.16 -8.35
N ILE A 344 -14.19 -6.19 -9.04
CA ILE A 344 -14.00 -6.35 -10.48
C ILE A 344 -15.23 -5.81 -11.23
N ILE A 345 -14.96 -4.98 -12.24
CA ILE A 345 -15.96 -4.37 -13.11
C ILE A 345 -15.70 -4.84 -14.55
N PRO A 346 -16.69 -5.46 -15.22
CA PRO A 346 -16.56 -5.92 -16.60
C PRO A 346 -16.23 -4.81 -17.60
N ALA A 347 -15.50 -5.17 -18.66
CA ALA A 347 -15.08 -4.25 -19.72
C ALA A 347 -16.25 -3.49 -20.39
N ASN A 348 -17.38 -4.16 -20.62
CA ASN A 348 -18.56 -3.57 -21.28
C ASN A 348 -19.28 -2.50 -20.42
N ALA A 349 -19.10 -2.50 -19.09
CA ALA A 349 -19.62 -1.46 -18.21
C ALA A 349 -18.87 -0.12 -18.34
N LYS A 350 -17.61 -0.15 -18.79
CA LYS A 350 -16.70 1.00 -18.73
C LYS A 350 -17.23 2.23 -19.46
N GLU A 351 -17.77 2.03 -20.67
CA GLU A 351 -18.22 3.14 -21.50
C GLU A 351 -19.43 3.85 -20.89
N ASN A 352 -20.38 3.10 -20.32
CA ASN A 352 -21.52 3.68 -19.62
C ASN A 352 -21.07 4.46 -18.37
N LEU A 353 -20.27 3.82 -17.52
CA LEU A 353 -19.74 4.44 -16.29
C LEU A 353 -18.93 5.72 -16.58
N ARG A 354 -18.13 5.71 -17.65
CA ARG A 354 -17.34 6.88 -18.08
C ARG A 354 -18.23 8.06 -18.48
N ARG A 355 -19.35 7.81 -19.18
CA ARG A 355 -20.32 8.87 -19.54
C ARG A 355 -21.02 9.44 -18.32
N GLU A 356 -21.43 8.59 -17.39
CA GLU A 356 -22.07 9.03 -16.14
C GLU A 356 -21.12 9.85 -15.26
N LEU A 357 -19.85 9.43 -15.17
CA LEU A 357 -18.81 10.19 -14.46
C LEU A 357 -18.57 11.57 -15.09
N ASP A 358 -18.47 11.65 -16.42
CA ASP A 358 -18.30 12.94 -17.12
C ASP A 358 -19.52 13.85 -16.91
N PHE A 359 -20.73 13.29 -16.93
CA PHE A 359 -21.97 14.04 -16.66
C PHE A 359 -22.00 14.69 -15.28
N ILE A 360 -21.47 14.03 -14.25
CA ILE A 360 -21.36 14.60 -12.88
C ILE A 360 -20.08 15.41 -12.65
N GLY A 361 -19.27 15.64 -13.69
CA GLY A 361 -18.07 16.48 -13.64
C GLY A 361 -16.80 15.78 -13.15
N ILE A 362 -16.73 14.45 -13.20
CA ILE A 362 -15.51 13.68 -12.91
C ILE A 362 -14.89 13.26 -14.25
N ASN A 363 -13.93 14.06 -14.74
CA ASN A 363 -13.30 13.87 -16.04
C ASN A 363 -11.84 14.38 -16.03
N ASP A 364 -11.16 14.26 -17.18
CA ASP A 364 -9.75 14.67 -17.31
C ASP A 364 -9.52 16.14 -16.91
N MET A 365 -10.45 17.03 -17.24
CA MET A 365 -10.32 18.46 -16.94
C MET A 365 -10.37 18.75 -15.44
N THR A 366 -11.27 18.08 -14.71
CA THR A 366 -11.42 18.31 -13.27
C THR A 366 -10.34 17.60 -12.46
N LEU A 367 -9.89 16.43 -12.90
CA LEU A 367 -8.88 15.62 -12.20
C LEU A 367 -7.44 16.02 -12.52
N PHE A 368 -7.20 16.63 -13.68
CA PHE A 368 -5.88 17.11 -14.10
C PHE A 368 -5.97 18.59 -14.50
N PRO A 369 -6.03 19.51 -13.52
CA PRO A 369 -6.17 20.95 -13.76
C PRO A 369 -4.88 21.60 -14.31
N ASP A 370 -3.95 20.79 -14.79
CA ASP A 370 -2.71 21.24 -15.41
C ASP A 370 -3.06 21.90 -16.75
N LEU A 371 -2.34 22.96 -17.10
CA LEU A 371 -2.66 23.78 -18.29
C LEU A 371 -2.70 22.94 -19.57
N GLU A 372 -1.77 21.97 -19.70
CA GLU A 372 -1.68 21.09 -20.86
C GLU A 372 -2.91 20.19 -21.00
N ASN A 373 -3.34 19.56 -19.90
CA ASN A 373 -4.50 18.67 -19.88
C ASN A 373 -5.80 19.46 -20.12
N THR A 374 -5.90 20.64 -19.53
CA THR A 374 -7.01 21.58 -19.75
C THR A 374 -7.11 21.99 -21.22
N ALA A 375 -5.98 22.37 -21.83
CA ALA A 375 -5.94 22.77 -23.24
C ALA A 375 -6.33 21.62 -24.18
N ARG A 376 -5.86 20.40 -23.90
CA ARG A 376 -6.18 19.20 -24.68
C ARG A 376 -7.68 18.90 -24.65
N TYR A 377 -8.28 18.89 -23.45
CA TYR A 377 -9.71 18.61 -23.28
C TYR A 377 -10.60 19.65 -23.99
N ILE A 378 -10.27 20.94 -23.86
CA ILE A 378 -11.03 22.01 -24.53
C ILE A 378 -11.00 21.80 -26.03
N LYS A 379 -9.83 21.54 -26.62
CA LYS A 379 -9.69 21.31 -28.06
C LYS A 379 -10.57 20.14 -28.53
N GLU A 380 -10.48 18.99 -27.87
CA GLU A 380 -11.27 17.81 -28.25
C GLU A 380 -12.79 18.03 -28.12
N LYS A 381 -13.22 18.80 -27.13
CA LYS A 381 -14.64 19.13 -26.95
C LYS A 381 -15.19 19.93 -28.13
N TYR A 382 -14.45 20.94 -28.60
CA TYR A 382 -14.87 21.78 -29.73
C TYR A 382 -14.66 21.10 -31.09
N ASP A 383 -13.72 20.16 -31.23
CA ASP A 383 -13.54 19.35 -32.45
C ASP A 383 -14.67 18.31 -32.65
N ARG A 384 -15.39 17.92 -31.58
CA ARG A 384 -16.53 17.00 -31.63
C ARG A 384 -17.90 17.71 -31.72
N SER A 385 -17.91 19.04 -31.72
CA SER A 385 -19.10 19.89 -31.90
C SER A 385 -19.35 20.14 -33.39
#